data_AF-A0A4Y2G925-F1
#
_entry.id   AF-A0A4Y2G925-F1
#
_cell.length_a   1.000
_cell.length_b   1.000
_cell.length_c   1.000
_cell.angle_alpha   90.00
_cell.angle_beta   90.00
_cell.angle_gamma   90.00
#
_symmetry.space_group_name_H-M   'P 1'
#
loop_
_entity.id
_entity.type
_entity.pdbx_description
1 polymer ?
#
loop_
_entity_poly.entity_id
_entity_poly.type
_entity_poly.pdbx_seq_one_letter_code
_entity_poly.pdbx_strand_id
1 'polypeptide(L)'
;RTIQFPHIPSAVRPVPHNESLPIPVATKTYTLQPATDLEVFEPHPGPSTSTDDDEEYPADLVYRQPRLFTQPELNDLVRDLELPKSKSQLLGSRLQQWNLLEKGVKFSSYRTDSQP
;
A
#
# COMPACT_ATOMS: atom_id res chain seq x y z
N ARG A 1 -0.68 -29.56 18.83
CA ARG A 1 -0.87 -28.32 19.62
C ARG A 1 -2.23 -27.75 19.22
N THR A 2 -3.15 -27.52 20.15
CA THR A 2 -4.48 -26.97 19.87
C THR A 2 -4.46 -25.48 20.16
N ILE A 3 -4.94 -24.66 19.22
CA ILE A 3 -5.05 -23.21 19.40
C ILE A 3 -6.23 -22.95 20.36
N GLN A 4 -5.99 -22.29 21.49
CA GLN A 4 -7.05 -21.77 22.35
C GLN A 4 -7.38 -20.33 21.96
N PHE A 5 -8.64 -20.08 21.63
CA PHE A 5 -9.13 -18.74 21.35
C PHE A 5 -9.75 -18.10 22.61
N PRO A 6 -9.41 -16.85 22.94
CA PRO A 6 -10.06 -16.13 24.04
C PRO A 6 -11.54 -15.88 23.72
N HIS A 7 -12.38 -15.82 24.76
CA HIS A 7 -13.79 -15.49 24.61
C HIS A 7 -13.98 -13.98 24.67
N ILE A 8 -14.25 -13.37 23.51
CA ILE A 8 -14.54 -11.93 23.38
C ILE A 8 -15.94 -11.75 22.79
N PRO A 9 -16.82 -10.92 23.39
CA PRO A 9 -18.21 -10.78 22.95
C PRO A 9 -18.35 -10.12 21.57
N SER A 10 -17.32 -9.39 21.12
CA SER A 10 -17.29 -8.70 19.83
C SER A 10 -16.79 -9.55 18.66
N ALA A 11 -16.36 -10.80 18.89
CA ALA A 11 -15.85 -11.64 17.80
C ALA A 11 -16.39 -13.06 17.85
N VAL A 12 -16.65 -13.60 16.66
CA VAL A 12 -17.10 -14.98 16.46
C VAL A 12 -15.87 -15.89 16.36
N ARG A 13 -15.98 -17.11 16.90
CA ARG A 13 -14.92 -18.13 16.79
C ARG A 13 -14.84 -18.66 15.35
N PRO A 14 -13.66 -19.11 14.89
CA PRO A 14 -13.56 -19.76 13.59
C PRO A 14 -14.53 -20.92 13.45
N VAL A 15 -15.20 -21.01 12.31
CA VAL A 15 -16.10 -22.13 12.00
C VAL A 15 -15.25 -23.32 11.55
N PRO A 16 -15.35 -24.49 12.21
CA PRO A 16 -14.60 -25.67 11.80
C PRO A 16 -15.12 -26.19 10.46
N HIS A 17 -14.20 -26.51 9.55
CA HIS A 17 -14.52 -27.12 8.27
C HIS A 17 -14.96 -28.59 8.45
N ASN A 18 -15.95 -29.00 7.66
CA ASN A 18 -16.47 -30.37 7.60
C ASN A 18 -16.99 -30.64 6.18
N GLU A 19 -17.64 -31.78 5.96
CA GLU A 19 -18.17 -32.16 4.64
C GLU A 19 -19.19 -31.17 4.08
N SER A 20 -19.93 -30.46 4.95
CA SER A 20 -20.87 -29.41 4.55
C SER A 20 -20.20 -28.05 4.29
N LEU A 21 -19.00 -27.84 4.81
CA LEU A 21 -18.21 -26.59 4.72
C LEU A 21 -16.77 -26.91 4.32
N PRO A 22 -16.54 -27.44 3.10
CA PRO A 22 -15.22 -27.84 2.65
C PRO A 22 -14.27 -26.64 2.56
N ILE A 23 -12.97 -26.92 2.66
CA ILE A 23 -11.94 -25.90 2.49
C ILE A 23 -11.93 -25.48 1.01
N PRO A 24 -12.07 -24.18 0.67
CA PRO A 24 -11.95 -23.71 -0.69
C PRO A 24 -10.54 -24.01 -1.22
N VAL A 25 -10.45 -24.74 -2.34
CA VAL A 25 -9.17 -25.02 -3.01
C VAL A 25 -8.93 -23.93 -4.04
N ALA A 26 -7.80 -23.20 -3.91
CA ALA A 26 -7.40 -22.22 -4.90
C ALA A 26 -7.16 -22.91 -6.25
N THR A 27 -7.86 -22.46 -7.29
CA THR A 27 -7.60 -22.87 -8.67
C THR A 27 -6.21 -22.37 -9.08
N LYS A 28 -5.34 -23.29 -9.54
CA LYS A 28 -3.96 -22.98 -9.94
C LYS A 28 -3.85 -22.19 -11.25
N THR A 29 -4.97 -21.87 -11.88
CA THR A 29 -5.02 -21.27 -13.21
C THR A 29 -5.98 -20.11 -13.20
N TYR A 30 -5.44 -18.89 -13.13
CA TYR A 30 -6.20 -17.70 -13.52
C TYR A 30 -6.12 -17.61 -15.05
N THR A 31 -7.15 -18.10 -15.74
CA THR A 31 -7.37 -17.75 -17.13
C THR A 31 -8.19 -16.47 -17.13
N LEU A 32 -7.57 -15.35 -17.50
CA LEU A 32 -8.32 -14.13 -17.81
C LEU A 32 -9.17 -14.45 -19.03
N GLN A 33 -10.45 -14.76 -18.81
CA GLN A 33 -11.41 -14.78 -19.90
C GLN A 33 -11.63 -13.31 -20.30
N PRO A 34 -11.50 -12.95 -21.58
CA PRO A 34 -11.96 -11.64 -22.02
C PRO A 34 -13.45 -11.55 -21.70
N ALA A 35 -13.84 -10.55 -20.91
CA ALA A 35 -15.23 -10.29 -20.58
C ALA A 35 -15.95 -9.92 -21.88
N THR A 36 -16.63 -10.89 -22.49
CA THR A 36 -17.56 -10.64 -23.60
C THR A 36 -18.97 -10.28 -23.10
N ASP A 37 -19.11 -9.97 -21.82
CA ASP A 37 -20.35 -9.51 -21.21
C ASP A 37 -20.23 -8.01 -20.87
N LEU A 38 -19.89 -7.20 -21.87
CA LEU A 38 -20.27 -5.80 -21.86
C LEU A 38 -21.68 -5.76 -22.44
N GLU A 39 -22.68 -5.75 -21.57
CA GLU A 39 -24.01 -5.27 -21.91
C GLU A 39 -23.84 -3.87 -22.53
N VAL A 40 -24.10 -3.78 -23.84
CA VAL A 40 -24.03 -2.55 -24.63
C VAL A 40 -25.13 -1.63 -24.11
N PHE A 41 -24.76 -0.67 -23.26
CA PHE A 41 -25.62 0.47 -22.97
C PHE A 41 -25.64 1.36 -24.21
N GLU A 42 -26.75 1.31 -24.95
CA GLU A 42 -27.03 2.24 -26.06
C GLU A 42 -26.91 3.69 -25.56
N PRO A 43 -26.03 4.52 -26.14
CA PRO A 43 -25.88 5.90 -25.71
C PRO A 43 -27.07 6.73 -26.18
N HIS A 44 -27.91 7.13 -25.23
CA HIS A 44 -28.95 8.13 -25.45
C HIS A 44 -28.32 9.45 -25.92
N PRO A 45 -28.83 10.11 -26.98
CA PRO A 45 -28.26 11.35 -27.49
C PRO A 45 -28.66 12.51 -26.57
N GLY A 46 -27.84 12.79 -25.56
CA GLY A 46 -27.80 14.05 -24.83
C GLY A 46 -26.53 14.82 -25.21
N PRO A 47 -26.57 16.16 -25.32
CA PRO A 47 -25.40 16.92 -25.70
C PRO A 47 -24.47 17.07 -24.49
N SER A 48 -23.52 16.16 -24.34
CA SER A 48 -22.44 16.29 -23.35
C SER A 48 -21.27 17.04 -23.98
N THR A 49 -21.16 18.33 -23.67
CA THR A 49 -19.87 19.02 -23.75
C THR A 49 -19.05 18.58 -22.54
N SER A 50 -18.25 17.53 -22.71
CA SER A 50 -17.13 17.26 -21.82
C SER A 50 -15.94 16.96 -22.70
N THR A 51 -14.94 17.83 -22.66
CA THR A 51 -13.61 17.52 -23.16
C THR A 51 -13.05 16.46 -22.21
N ASP A 52 -13.40 15.21 -22.46
CA ASP A 52 -12.81 14.05 -21.83
C ASP A 52 -11.46 13.85 -22.53
N ASP A 53 -10.44 14.50 -21.98
CA ASP A 53 -9.06 14.14 -22.24
C ASP A 53 -8.85 12.81 -21.52
N ASP A 54 -9.28 11.74 -22.18
CA ASP A 54 -9.16 10.35 -21.75
C ASP A 54 -7.66 10.01 -21.87
N GLU A 55 -6.87 10.48 -20.90
CA GLU A 55 -5.46 10.16 -20.76
C GLU A 55 -5.37 8.64 -20.57
N GLU A 56 -5.10 7.95 -21.68
CA GLU A 56 -4.85 6.52 -21.78
C GLU A 56 -3.83 6.12 -20.71
N TYR A 57 -4.30 5.60 -19.57
CA TYR A 57 -3.44 5.16 -18.48
C TYR A 57 -2.51 4.06 -19.01
N PRO A 58 -1.19 4.31 -19.17
CA PRO A 58 -0.32 3.35 -19.82
C PRO A 58 -0.23 2.10 -18.95
N ALA A 59 -0.45 0.94 -19.57
CA ALA A 59 -0.39 -0.38 -18.93
C ALA A 59 0.98 -0.71 -18.28
N ASP A 60 2.00 0.13 -18.50
CA ASP A 60 3.35 0.00 -17.94
C ASP A 60 3.47 0.34 -16.44
N LEU A 61 2.40 0.83 -15.79
CA LEU A 61 2.44 1.15 -14.36
C LEU A 61 2.59 -0.09 -13.45
N VAL A 62 2.38 -1.30 -13.97
CA VAL A 62 2.44 -2.55 -13.19
C VAL A 62 3.87 -2.87 -12.69
N TYR A 63 4.90 -2.25 -13.26
CA TYR A 63 6.31 -2.48 -12.87
C TYR A 63 7.07 -1.24 -12.42
N ARG A 64 6.40 -0.12 -12.11
CA ARG A 64 7.11 1.07 -11.63
C ARG A 64 7.74 0.77 -10.26
N GLN A 65 9.07 0.75 -10.21
CA GLN A 65 9.79 0.62 -8.95
C GLN A 65 9.34 1.73 -7.99
N PRO A 66 9.16 1.41 -6.69
CA PRO A 66 8.81 2.42 -5.70
C PRO A 66 9.87 3.53 -5.72
N ARG A 67 9.42 4.79 -5.78
CA ARG A 67 10.33 5.92 -5.61
C ARG A 67 10.90 5.86 -4.19
N LEU A 68 12.23 5.81 -4.09
CA LEU A 68 12.93 5.88 -2.82
C LEU A 68 13.17 7.34 -2.46
N PHE A 69 13.07 7.66 -1.17
CA PHE A 69 13.47 8.96 -0.64
C PHE A 69 14.98 9.03 -0.50
N THR A 70 15.54 10.08 -1.09
CA THR A 70 16.93 10.48 -0.90
C THR A 70 17.10 11.26 0.41
N GLN A 71 18.34 11.46 0.86
CA GLN A 71 18.63 12.27 2.06
C GLN A 71 18.10 13.72 1.99
N PRO A 72 18.29 14.49 0.89
CA PRO A 72 17.76 15.85 0.81
C PRO A 72 16.23 15.86 0.85
N GLU A 73 15.55 14.96 0.13
CA GLU A 73 14.09 14.88 0.15
C GLU A 73 13.53 14.55 1.53
N LEU A 74 14.20 13.65 2.26
CA LEU A 74 13.82 13.34 3.64
C LEU A 74 14.02 14.56 4.56
N ASN A 75 15.10 15.32 4.37
CA ASN A 75 15.38 16.51 5.16
C ASN A 75 14.39 17.64 4.84
N ASP A 76 14.08 17.84 3.57
CA ASP A 76 13.08 18.81 3.11
C ASP A 76 11.71 18.45 3.69
N LEU A 77 11.32 17.17 3.63
CA LEU A 77 10.07 16.71 4.23
C LEU A 77 10.00 16.97 5.75
N VAL A 78 11.10 16.76 6.47
CA VAL A 78 11.17 17.06 7.91
C VAL A 78 11.04 18.56 8.18
N ARG A 79 11.61 19.42 7.33
CA ARG A 79 11.53 20.87 7.44
C ARG A 79 10.14 21.39 7.09
N ASP A 80 9.57 20.92 5.99
CA ASP A 80 8.27 21.37 5.47
C ASP A 80 7.13 20.99 6.41
N LEU A 81 7.27 19.87 7.13
CA LEU A 81 6.32 19.43 8.16
C LEU A 81 6.67 19.93 9.57
N GLU A 82 7.74 20.72 9.71
CA GLU A 82 8.22 21.27 10.99
C GLU A 82 8.33 20.21 12.11
N LEU A 83 8.81 19.02 11.76
CA LEU A 83 8.78 17.89 12.69
C LEU A 83 9.83 18.05 13.81
N PRO A 84 9.45 17.90 15.09
CA PRO A 84 10.41 17.82 16.18
C PRO A 84 11.29 16.57 16.02
N LYS A 85 12.52 16.62 16.56
CA LYS A 85 13.55 15.58 16.40
C LYS A 85 13.06 14.14 16.64
N SER A 86 12.23 13.94 17.67
CA SER A 86 11.69 12.61 17.99
C SER A 86 10.76 12.08 16.89
N LYS A 87 9.92 12.95 16.31
CA LYS A 87 9.00 12.58 15.23
C LYS A 87 9.72 12.41 13.90
N SER A 88 10.73 13.22 13.60
CA SER A 88 11.53 13.04 12.37
C SER A 88 12.32 11.74 12.40
N GLN A 89 12.84 11.34 13.57
CA GLN A 89 13.53 10.06 13.73
C GLN A 89 12.57 8.87 13.62
N LEU A 90 11.35 8.99 14.17
CA LEU A 90 10.28 7.99 13.97
C LEU A 90 9.87 7.88 12.51
N LEU A 91 9.70 9.00 11.80
CA LEU A 91 9.41 9.04 10.37
C LEU A 91 10.48 8.29 9.57
N GLY A 92 11.75 8.60 9.79
CA GLY A 92 12.87 7.90 9.15
C GLY A 92 12.86 6.39 9.44
N SER A 93 12.56 5.99 10.67
CA SER A 93 12.45 4.57 11.04
C SER A 93 11.30 3.86 10.30
N ARG A 94 10.15 4.51 10.13
CA ARG A 94 9.02 3.94 9.37
C ARG A 94 9.33 3.82 7.88
N LEU A 95 9.93 4.86 7.28
CA LEU A 95 10.34 4.83 5.87
C LEU A 95 11.37 3.73 5.60
N GLN A 96 12.28 3.49 6.55
CA GLN A 96 13.23 2.38 6.48
C GLN A 96 12.51 1.02 6.53
N GLN A 97 11.55 0.83 7.44
CA GLN A 97 10.78 -0.42 7.56
C GLN A 97 10.00 -0.74 6.27
N TRP A 98 9.52 0.29 5.57
CA TRP A 98 8.84 0.14 4.29
C TRP A 98 9.77 0.00 3.09
N ASN A 99 11.09 -0.03 3.30
CA ASN A 99 12.09 -0.01 2.23
C ASN A 99 11.89 1.15 1.24
N LEU A 100 11.46 2.30 1.74
CA LEU A 100 11.24 3.52 0.96
C LEU A 100 12.40 4.52 1.06
N LEU A 101 13.50 4.15 1.72
CA LEU A 101 14.72 4.97 1.76
C LEU A 101 15.77 4.43 0.81
N GLU A 102 16.53 5.33 0.20
CA GLU A 102 17.73 4.95 -0.55
C GLU A 102 18.79 4.33 0.38
N LYS A 103 19.68 3.51 -0.18
CA LYS A 103 20.77 2.89 0.58
C LYS A 103 21.70 3.99 1.13
N GLY A 104 21.91 4.01 2.44
CA GLY A 104 22.85 4.94 3.09
C GLY A 104 22.24 6.22 3.63
N VAL A 105 20.91 6.43 3.51
CA VAL A 105 20.22 7.55 4.15
C VAL A 105 20.25 7.41 5.68
N LYS A 106 20.72 8.45 6.36
CA LYS A 106 20.85 8.48 7.83
C LYS A 106 19.75 9.36 8.42
N PHE A 107 18.99 8.82 9.36
CA PHE A 107 17.95 9.52 10.13
C PHE A 107 18.30 9.68 11.62
N SER A 108 19.48 9.18 12.04
CA SER A 108 20.00 9.32 13.40
C SER A 108 21.20 10.27 13.43
N SER A 109 21.08 11.36 14.18
CA SER A 109 22.19 12.22 14.55
C SER A 109 22.49 12.01 16.04
N TYR A 110 23.57 11.27 16.31
CA TYR A 110 24.22 11.26 17.61
C TYR A 110 25.05 12.54 17.67
N ARG A 111 24.59 13.54 18.41
CA ARG A 111 25.49 14.57 18.89
C ARG A 111 26.27 13.93 20.02
N THR A 112 27.47 13.43 19.73
CA THR A 112 28.46 13.26 20.79
C THR A 112 28.84 14.68 21.18
N ASP A 113 28.24 15.18 22.24
CA ASP A 113 28.67 16.41 22.89
C ASP A 113 30.01 16.11 23.57
N SER A 114 31.08 16.08 22.77
CA SER A 114 32.44 16.12 23.28
C SER A 114 32.77 17.59 23.51
N GLN A 115 32.33 18.11 24.65
CA GLN A 115 32.84 19.38 25.17
C GLN A 115 34.32 19.20 25.60
N PRO A 116 35.17 20.21 25.35
CA PRO A 116 36.59 20.20 25.71
C PRO A 116 36.84 20.35 27.22
#